data_AF-A0A0E0L9W8-F1
#
_entry.id   AF-A0A0E0L9W8-F1
#
_cell.length_a   1.000
_cell.length_b   1.000
_cell.length_c   1.000
_cell.angle_alpha   90.00
_cell.angle_beta   90.00
_cell.angle_gamma   90.00
#
_symmetry.space_group_name_H-M   'P 1'
#
loop_
_entity.id
_entity.type
_entity.pdbx_description
1 polymer ?
#
loop_
_entity_poly.entity_id
_entity_poly.type
_entity_poly.pdbx_seq_one_letter_code
_entity_poly.pdbx_strand_id
1 'polypeptide(L)'
;MAARPAAAAGAGREPQKQLLSIIRDFAAEKSHGERRVTDLKRRLDDVRAASDAAAAELEAAKRARESAEQELRGGQVQVAIAAASIQALEATISHLQEEISKAGSDLDALKGKGDTERDEFISQMDQLNTKIRQFQQTVSVEFKREKCSELSSGEGQHVRDRSEIAESEGILKDLIDKVNNAVAELHVLEEEYKKDLLHHDEVRRELADTQAKRALMEAVMGETKQLQELGEYPFLLFFQNAISCANSPSVCKRLSLTGSKRAAEMERAHASLAEELQRRYACPGCGVNNMVGLEEAAAS
;
A
#
# COMPACT_ATOMS: atom_id res chain seq x y z
N MET A 1 -80.29 -16.42 103.32
CA MET A 1 -80.35 -15.77 101.99
C MET A 1 -79.34 -16.42 101.09
N ALA A 2 -79.80 -17.31 100.22
CA ALA A 2 -79.01 -17.91 99.17
C ALA A 2 -79.11 -17.03 97.91
N ALA A 3 -77.97 -16.66 97.33
CA ALA A 3 -77.91 -16.05 96.02
C ALA A 3 -76.81 -16.74 95.20
N ARG A 4 -77.20 -17.76 94.42
CA ARG A 4 -76.66 -17.94 93.06
C ARG A 4 -77.57 -17.11 92.14
N PRO A 5 -77.00 -16.37 91.18
CA PRO A 5 -76.95 -16.87 89.80
C PRO A 5 -75.64 -16.40 89.11
N ALA A 6 -75.23 -16.79 87.91
CA ALA A 6 -75.62 -17.81 86.95
C ALA A 6 -74.36 -18.05 86.10
N ALA A 7 -73.91 -19.30 86.01
CA ALA A 7 -72.93 -19.70 85.01
C ALA A 7 -73.71 -20.08 83.75
N ALA A 8 -73.90 -19.12 82.83
CA ALA A 8 -74.46 -19.37 81.51
C ALA A 8 -73.94 -18.31 80.53
N ALA A 9 -72.66 -18.40 80.15
CA ALA A 9 -72.09 -17.60 79.07
C ALA A 9 -70.96 -18.36 78.34
N GLY A 10 -71.24 -19.61 77.94
CA GLY A 10 -70.25 -20.49 77.30
C GLY A 10 -70.50 -20.83 75.84
N ALA A 11 -71.76 -20.89 75.40
CA ALA A 11 -72.09 -21.56 74.13
C ALA A 11 -72.14 -20.64 72.87
N GLY A 12 -72.09 -19.32 73.04
CA GLY A 12 -72.17 -18.36 71.92
C GLY A 12 -70.84 -17.76 71.43
N ARG A 13 -69.71 -18.06 72.11
CA ARG A 13 -68.40 -17.46 71.79
C ARG A 13 -67.58 -18.27 70.78
N GLU A 14 -67.91 -19.52 70.52
CA GLU A 14 -67.10 -20.41 69.67
C GLU A 14 -67.18 -20.06 68.17
N PRO A 15 -68.37 -19.83 67.57
CA PRO A 15 -68.46 -19.42 66.17
C PRO A 15 -67.83 -18.05 65.92
N GLN A 16 -67.92 -17.14 66.90
CA GLN A 16 -67.33 -15.80 66.81
C GLN A 16 -65.79 -15.85 66.84
N LYS A 17 -65.20 -16.71 67.68
CA LYS A 17 -63.75 -16.96 67.70
C LYS A 17 -63.27 -17.58 66.39
N GLN A 18 -64.03 -18.53 65.85
CA GLN A 18 -63.69 -19.19 64.59
C GLN A 18 -63.70 -18.22 63.40
N LEU A 19 -64.70 -17.34 63.31
CA LEU A 19 -64.74 -16.26 62.31
C LEU A 19 -63.53 -15.32 62.43
N LEU A 20 -63.17 -14.92 63.66
CA LEU A 20 -62.00 -14.07 63.90
C LEU A 20 -60.68 -14.76 63.54
N SER A 21 -60.56 -16.08 63.70
CA SER A 21 -59.41 -16.86 63.22
C SER A 21 -59.32 -16.80 61.71
N ILE A 22 -60.42 -17.09 61.00
CA ILE A 22 -60.46 -17.07 59.53
C ILE A 22 -60.07 -15.69 58.98
N ILE A 23 -60.56 -14.60 59.59
CA ILE A 23 -60.19 -13.24 59.20
C ILE A 23 -58.69 -12.99 59.39
N ARG A 24 -58.11 -13.46 60.50
CA ARG A 24 -56.68 -13.34 60.76
C ARG A 24 -55.86 -14.14 59.76
N ASP A 25 -56.26 -15.38 59.49
CA ASP A 25 -55.58 -16.26 58.54
C ASP A 25 -55.65 -15.68 57.12
N PHE A 26 -56.81 -15.14 56.72
CA PHE A 26 -56.97 -14.43 55.45
C PHE A 26 -56.07 -13.20 55.35
N ALA A 27 -55.98 -12.38 56.40
CA ALA A 27 -55.10 -11.21 56.43
C ALA A 27 -53.62 -11.60 56.35
N ALA A 28 -53.22 -12.68 57.04
CA ALA A 28 -51.87 -13.22 57.01
C ALA A 28 -51.51 -13.74 55.61
N GLU A 29 -52.40 -14.53 54.99
CA GLU A 29 -52.20 -15.06 53.65
C GLU A 29 -52.16 -13.94 52.60
N LYS A 30 -53.02 -12.93 52.71
CA LYS A 30 -53.00 -11.75 51.84
C LYS A 30 -51.65 -11.02 51.92
N SER A 31 -51.17 -10.74 53.13
CA SER A 31 -49.85 -10.11 53.34
C SER A 31 -48.69 -10.96 52.83
N HIS A 32 -48.78 -12.28 52.98
CA HIS A 32 -47.80 -13.22 52.43
C HIS A 32 -47.81 -13.22 50.89
N GLY A 33 -49.00 -13.24 50.27
CA GLY A 33 -49.18 -13.11 48.84
C GLY A 33 -48.60 -11.80 48.29
N GLU A 34 -48.88 -10.67 48.93
CA GLU A 34 -48.33 -9.36 48.55
C GLU A 34 -46.80 -9.33 48.61
N ARG A 35 -46.19 -9.91 49.65
CA ARG A 35 -44.74 -10.06 49.76
C ARG A 35 -44.17 -10.93 48.65
N ARG A 36 -44.81 -12.08 48.34
CA ARG A 36 -44.40 -12.94 47.22
C ARG A 36 -44.48 -12.23 45.88
N VAL A 37 -45.56 -11.46 45.63
CA VAL A 37 -45.68 -10.66 44.39
C VAL A 37 -44.59 -9.60 44.32
N THR A 38 -44.28 -8.93 45.44
CA THR A 38 -43.20 -7.93 45.49
C THR A 38 -41.83 -8.53 45.21
N ASP A 39 -41.53 -9.70 45.79
CA ASP A 39 -40.28 -10.42 45.53
C ASP A 39 -40.17 -10.87 44.07
N LEU A 40 -41.25 -11.45 43.51
CA LEU A 40 -41.28 -11.86 42.11
C LEU A 40 -41.11 -10.69 41.14
N LYS A 41 -41.70 -9.53 41.43
CA LYS A 41 -41.50 -8.30 40.63
C LYS A 41 -40.05 -7.87 40.65
N ARG A 42 -39.43 -7.79 41.82
CA ARG A 42 -38.00 -7.47 41.95
C ARG A 42 -37.15 -8.44 41.12
N ARG A 43 -37.38 -9.75 41.27
CA ARG A 43 -36.64 -10.77 40.50
C ARG A 43 -36.86 -10.64 38.99
N LEU A 44 -38.06 -10.27 38.55
CA LEU A 44 -38.34 -10.01 37.14
C LEU A 44 -37.55 -8.82 36.61
N ASP A 45 -37.47 -7.75 37.40
CA ASP A 45 -36.70 -6.55 37.05
C ASP A 45 -35.19 -6.85 37.03
N ASP A 46 -34.68 -7.63 37.99
CA ASP A 46 -33.28 -8.10 38.01
C ASP A 46 -32.94 -8.93 36.76
N VAL A 47 -33.82 -9.86 36.37
CA VAL A 47 -33.63 -10.69 35.16
C VAL A 47 -33.70 -9.84 33.89
N ARG A 48 -34.57 -8.84 33.82
CA ARG A 48 -34.61 -7.91 32.69
C ARG A 48 -33.32 -7.12 32.56
N ALA A 49 -32.84 -6.55 33.67
CA ALA A 49 -31.57 -5.83 33.69
C ALA A 49 -30.39 -6.72 33.25
N ALA A 50 -30.37 -7.98 33.71
CA ALA A 50 -29.37 -8.96 33.28
C ALA A 50 -29.47 -9.30 31.78
N SER A 51 -30.69 -9.43 31.25
CA SER A 51 -30.93 -9.67 29.82
C SER A 51 -30.46 -8.50 28.96
N ASP A 52 -30.74 -7.26 29.39
CA ASP A 52 -30.33 -6.05 28.68
C ASP A 52 -28.80 -5.89 28.71
N ALA A 53 -28.17 -6.19 29.84
CA ALA A 53 -26.71 -6.22 29.95
C ALA A 53 -26.08 -7.27 29.02
N ALA A 54 -26.61 -8.49 29.02
CA ALA A 54 -26.13 -9.56 28.13
C ALA A 54 -26.33 -9.20 26.64
N ALA A 55 -27.42 -8.53 26.29
CA ALA A 55 -27.65 -8.04 24.94
C ALA A 55 -26.63 -6.97 24.54
N ALA A 56 -26.30 -6.03 25.43
CA ALA A 56 -25.28 -5.02 25.18
C ALA A 56 -23.89 -5.63 25.00
N GLU A 57 -23.52 -6.63 25.81
CA GLU A 57 -22.27 -7.38 25.68
C GLU A 57 -22.20 -8.15 24.35
N LEU A 58 -23.30 -8.77 23.91
CA LEU A 58 -23.36 -9.47 22.63
C LEU A 58 -23.13 -8.52 21.45
N GLU A 59 -23.76 -7.34 21.45
CA GLU A 59 -23.56 -6.35 20.39
C GLU A 59 -22.14 -5.75 20.41
N ALA A 60 -21.52 -5.61 21.59
CA ALA A 60 -20.13 -5.25 21.69
C ALA A 60 -19.21 -6.33 21.11
N ALA A 61 -19.47 -7.61 21.41
CA ALA A 61 -18.72 -8.74 20.87
C ALA A 61 -18.86 -8.87 19.35
N LYS A 62 -20.05 -8.62 18.80
CA LYS A 62 -20.27 -8.58 17.34
C LYS A 62 -19.43 -7.50 16.66
N ARG A 63 -19.45 -6.27 17.19
CA ARG A 63 -18.63 -5.17 16.66
C ARG A 63 -17.13 -5.48 16.72
N ALA A 64 -16.66 -6.07 17.84
CA ALA A 64 -15.27 -6.50 17.96
C ALA A 64 -14.90 -7.58 16.93
N ARG A 65 -15.79 -8.56 16.71
CA ARG A 65 -15.62 -9.59 15.69
C ARG A 65 -15.56 -8.99 14.29
N GLU A 66 -16.48 -8.09 13.94
CA GLU A 66 -16.52 -7.44 12.63
C GLU A 66 -15.23 -6.65 12.35
N SER A 67 -14.70 -5.95 13.36
CA SER A 67 -13.39 -5.28 13.27
C SER A 67 -12.26 -6.29 12.97
N ALA A 68 -12.19 -7.37 13.74
CA ALA A 68 -11.17 -8.40 13.55
C ALA A 68 -11.29 -9.10 12.17
N GLU A 69 -12.51 -9.31 11.66
CA GLU A 69 -12.72 -9.88 10.32
C GLU A 69 -12.29 -8.92 9.21
N GLN A 70 -12.50 -7.61 9.37
CA GLN A 70 -12.02 -6.61 8.42
C GLN A 70 -10.49 -6.58 8.37
N GLU A 71 -9.83 -6.59 9.54
CA GLU A 71 -8.37 -6.69 9.64
C GLU A 71 -7.85 -7.97 8.98
N LEU A 72 -8.49 -9.11 9.23
CA LEU A 72 -8.14 -10.39 8.60
C LEU A 72 -8.24 -10.32 7.08
N ARG A 73 -9.32 -9.73 6.54
CA ARG A 73 -9.49 -9.54 5.08
C ARG A 73 -8.41 -8.64 4.51
N GLY A 74 -8.04 -7.56 5.22
CA GLY A 74 -6.94 -6.69 4.84
C GLY A 74 -5.61 -7.46 4.75
N GLY A 75 -5.32 -8.29 5.75
CA GLY A 75 -4.15 -9.18 5.75
C GLY A 75 -4.16 -10.19 4.60
N GLN A 76 -5.31 -10.79 4.28
CA GLN A 76 -5.46 -11.73 3.15
C GLN A 76 -5.14 -11.07 1.81
N VAL A 77 -5.60 -9.83 1.59
CA VAL A 77 -5.27 -9.07 0.37
C VAL A 77 -3.77 -8.80 0.28
N GLN A 78 -3.13 -8.39 1.38
CA GLN A 78 -1.68 -8.17 1.40
C GLN A 78 -0.90 -9.45 1.07
N VAL A 79 -1.33 -10.60 1.61
CA VAL A 79 -0.73 -11.91 1.30
C VAL A 79 -0.89 -12.25 -0.18
N ALA A 80 -2.07 -12.02 -0.77
CA ALA A 80 -2.30 -12.27 -2.19
C ALA A 80 -1.42 -11.39 -3.10
N ILE A 81 -1.26 -10.11 -2.75
CA ILE A 81 -0.36 -9.19 -3.46
C ILE A 81 1.09 -9.67 -3.36
N ALA A 82 1.55 -10.04 -2.15
CA ALA A 82 2.90 -10.55 -1.94
C ALA A 82 3.15 -11.82 -2.77
N ALA A 83 2.20 -12.75 -2.80
CA ALA A 83 2.30 -13.97 -3.60
C ALA A 83 2.40 -13.68 -5.10
N ALA A 84 1.59 -12.75 -5.62
CA ALA A 84 1.65 -12.33 -7.02
C ALA A 84 2.99 -11.68 -7.37
N SER A 85 3.52 -10.83 -6.48
CA SER A 85 4.83 -10.20 -6.64
C SER A 85 5.97 -11.22 -6.67
N ILE A 86 5.93 -12.25 -5.80
CA ILE A 86 6.91 -13.34 -5.80
C ILE A 86 6.88 -14.08 -7.15
N GLN A 87 5.69 -14.44 -7.64
CA GLN A 87 5.55 -15.12 -8.94
C GLN A 87 6.10 -14.29 -10.10
N ALA A 88 5.85 -12.98 -10.10
CA ALA A 88 6.39 -12.08 -11.12
C ALA A 88 7.92 -12.00 -11.08
N LEU A 89 8.51 -11.95 -9.88
CA LEU A 89 9.96 -11.97 -9.70
C LEU A 89 10.57 -13.31 -10.16
N GLU A 90 9.94 -14.43 -9.82
CA GLU A 90 10.38 -15.76 -10.26
C GLU A 90 10.34 -15.90 -11.80
N ALA A 91 9.31 -15.37 -12.45
CA ALA A 91 9.22 -15.33 -13.91
C ALA A 91 10.34 -14.49 -14.53
N THR A 92 10.64 -13.32 -13.95
CA THR A 92 11.74 -12.45 -14.40
C THR A 92 13.10 -13.13 -14.25
N ILE A 93 13.34 -13.79 -13.11
CA ILE A 93 14.57 -14.54 -12.87
C ILE A 93 14.73 -15.66 -13.90
N SER A 94 13.65 -16.40 -14.17
CA SER A 94 13.66 -17.49 -15.15
C SER A 94 13.99 -16.98 -16.55
N HIS A 95 13.41 -15.85 -16.96
CA HIS A 95 13.70 -15.21 -18.23
C HIS A 95 15.16 -14.76 -18.35
N LEU A 96 15.68 -14.08 -17.33
CA LEU A 96 17.09 -13.66 -17.31
C LEU A 96 18.05 -14.85 -17.34
N GLN A 97 17.72 -15.95 -16.66
CA GLN A 97 18.52 -17.18 -16.71
C GLN A 97 18.56 -17.78 -18.12
N GLU A 98 17.46 -17.73 -18.87
CA GLU A 98 17.41 -18.16 -20.27
C GLU A 98 18.29 -17.26 -21.15
N GLU A 99 18.19 -15.94 -21.00
CA GLU A 99 19.03 -15.00 -21.76
C GLU A 99 20.53 -15.19 -21.47
N ILE A 100 20.90 -15.36 -20.20
CA ILE A 100 22.28 -15.66 -19.80
C ILE A 100 22.76 -16.97 -20.44
N SER A 101 21.92 -18.01 -20.43
CA SER A 101 22.24 -19.32 -21.02
C SER A 101 22.46 -19.20 -22.53
N LYS A 102 21.59 -18.46 -23.21
CA LYS A 102 21.70 -18.19 -24.65
C LYS A 102 22.98 -17.41 -24.97
N ALA A 103 23.23 -16.30 -24.27
CA ALA A 103 24.43 -15.49 -24.44
C ALA A 103 25.71 -16.31 -24.19
N GLY A 104 25.68 -17.21 -23.21
CA GLY A 104 26.76 -18.16 -22.95
C GLY A 104 27.03 -19.08 -24.14
N SER A 105 25.98 -19.68 -24.72
CA SER A 105 26.12 -20.56 -25.89
C SER A 105 26.63 -19.83 -27.13
N ASP A 106 26.19 -18.58 -27.36
CA ASP A 106 26.66 -17.75 -28.46
C ASP A 106 28.14 -17.39 -28.30
N LEU A 107 28.56 -17.07 -27.06
CA LEU A 107 29.96 -16.78 -26.75
C LEU A 107 30.87 -17.99 -27.01
N ASP A 108 30.46 -19.18 -26.58
CA ASP A 108 31.20 -20.43 -26.84
C ASP A 108 31.30 -20.73 -28.33
N ALA A 109 30.23 -20.50 -29.10
CA ALA A 109 30.24 -20.67 -30.56
C ALA A 109 31.20 -19.69 -31.25
N LEU A 110 31.19 -18.41 -30.84
CA LEU A 110 32.12 -17.40 -31.36
C LEU A 110 33.57 -17.72 -31.00
N LYS A 111 33.83 -18.19 -29.79
CA LYS A 111 35.15 -18.62 -29.36
C LYS A 111 35.67 -19.78 -30.21
N GLY A 112 34.82 -20.78 -30.47
CA GLY A 112 35.15 -21.90 -31.36
C GLY A 112 35.50 -21.45 -32.77
N LYS A 113 34.74 -20.51 -33.35
CA LYS A 113 35.05 -19.91 -34.67
C LYS A 113 36.38 -19.16 -34.66
N GLY A 114 36.61 -18.32 -33.66
CA GLY A 114 37.87 -17.57 -33.52
C GLY A 114 39.08 -18.48 -33.36
N ASP A 115 38.94 -19.61 -32.65
CA ASP A 115 39.99 -20.62 -32.55
C ASP A 115 40.28 -21.24 -33.93
N THR A 116 39.24 -21.60 -34.70
CA THR A 116 39.44 -22.16 -36.06
C THR A 116 40.07 -21.17 -37.04
N GLU A 117 39.64 -19.90 -37.03
CA GLU A 117 40.18 -18.86 -37.91
C GLU A 117 41.64 -18.55 -37.57
N ARG A 118 41.97 -18.52 -36.27
CA ARG A 118 43.35 -18.34 -35.80
C ARG A 118 44.25 -19.49 -36.26
N ASP A 119 43.78 -20.72 -36.13
CA ASP A 119 44.56 -21.90 -36.53
C ASP A 119 44.75 -21.95 -38.06
N GLU A 120 43.74 -21.55 -38.83
CA GLU A 120 43.84 -21.41 -40.29
C GLU A 120 44.88 -20.35 -40.68
N PHE A 121 44.85 -19.17 -40.04
CA PHE A 121 45.83 -18.12 -40.28
C PHE A 121 47.26 -18.59 -39.97
N ILE A 122 47.47 -19.28 -38.85
CA ILE A 122 48.80 -19.84 -38.49
C ILE A 122 49.27 -20.81 -39.57
N SER A 123 48.40 -21.71 -40.04
CA SER A 123 48.72 -22.66 -41.11
C SER A 123 49.08 -21.95 -42.42
N GLN A 124 48.34 -20.91 -42.81
CA GLN A 124 48.63 -20.11 -43.99
C GLN A 124 50.00 -19.41 -43.88
N MET A 125 50.32 -18.87 -42.70
CA MET A 125 51.61 -18.23 -42.43
C MET A 125 52.78 -19.21 -42.49
N ASP A 126 52.62 -20.42 -41.96
CA ASP A 126 53.65 -21.47 -42.05
C ASP A 126 53.88 -21.92 -43.50
N GLN A 127 52.81 -22.00 -44.28
CA GLN A 127 52.91 -22.29 -45.71
C GLN A 127 53.66 -21.18 -46.46
N LEU A 128 53.37 -19.91 -46.16
CA LEU A 128 54.08 -18.76 -46.73
C LEU A 128 55.57 -18.80 -46.35
N ASN A 129 55.89 -18.99 -45.07
CA ASN A 129 57.26 -19.13 -44.59
C ASN A 129 58.02 -20.27 -45.28
N THR A 130 57.33 -21.36 -45.59
CA THR A 130 57.89 -22.47 -46.38
C THR A 130 58.21 -22.04 -47.81
N LYS A 131 57.30 -21.33 -48.49
CA LYS A 131 57.53 -20.79 -49.84
C LYS A 131 58.68 -19.80 -49.89
N ILE A 132 58.80 -18.91 -48.91
CA ILE A 132 59.92 -17.95 -48.81
C ILE A 132 61.26 -18.70 -48.71
N ARG A 133 61.35 -19.72 -47.86
CA ARG A 133 62.56 -20.55 -47.73
C ARG A 133 62.91 -21.27 -49.04
N GLN A 134 61.92 -21.84 -49.73
CA GLN A 134 62.13 -22.48 -51.04
C GLN A 134 62.61 -21.49 -52.10
N PHE A 135 62.03 -20.29 -52.15
CA PHE A 135 62.46 -19.24 -53.06
C PHE A 135 63.92 -18.84 -52.80
N GLN A 136 64.28 -18.57 -51.55
CA GLN A 136 65.65 -18.23 -51.16
C GLN A 136 66.66 -19.34 -51.53
N GLN A 137 66.29 -20.62 -51.36
CA GLN A 137 67.11 -21.75 -51.79
C GLN A 137 67.27 -21.80 -53.31
N THR A 138 66.18 -21.62 -54.06
CA THR A 138 66.20 -21.63 -55.53
C THR A 138 67.11 -20.53 -56.06
N VAL A 139 66.94 -19.29 -55.58
CA VAL A 139 67.81 -18.16 -55.92
C VAL A 139 69.27 -18.46 -55.57
N SER A 140 69.54 -19.06 -54.42
CA SER A 140 70.91 -19.44 -54.01
C SER A 140 71.54 -20.52 -54.91
N VAL A 141 70.74 -21.43 -55.48
CA VAL A 141 71.20 -22.47 -56.43
C VAL A 141 71.42 -21.86 -57.82
N GLU A 142 70.52 -20.99 -58.28
CA GLU A 142 70.66 -20.30 -59.56
C GLU A 142 71.87 -19.37 -59.56
N PHE A 143 72.12 -18.60 -58.49
CA PHE A 143 73.33 -17.77 -58.36
C PHE A 143 74.64 -18.58 -58.29
N LYS A 144 74.58 -19.84 -57.82
CA LYS A 144 75.73 -20.76 -57.87
C LYS A 144 75.91 -21.37 -59.26
N ARG A 145 74.85 -21.49 -60.07
CA ARG A 145 74.89 -21.95 -61.47
C ARG A 145 75.35 -20.83 -62.42
N GLU A 146 75.03 -19.58 -62.13
CA GLU A 146 75.32 -18.40 -62.96
C GLU A 146 76.75 -17.84 -62.82
N LYS A 147 77.53 -18.30 -61.83
CA LYS A 147 79.00 -18.04 -61.84
C LYS A 147 79.74 -18.77 -62.98
N CYS A 148 79.04 -19.54 -63.80
CA CYS A 148 79.47 -19.95 -65.13
C CYS A 148 78.53 -19.39 -66.20
N SER A 149 78.40 -18.07 -66.35
CA SER A 149 78.40 -17.35 -67.64
C SER A 149 78.07 -15.86 -67.47
N GLU A 150 78.71 -15.06 -68.32
CA GLU A 150 78.79 -13.60 -68.36
C GLU A 150 77.52 -12.80 -68.73
N LEU A 151 77.43 -11.62 -68.09
CA LEU A 151 77.09 -10.27 -68.62
C LEU A 151 75.63 -9.79 -68.88
N SER A 152 75.52 -8.45 -68.73
CA SER A 152 74.58 -7.46 -69.33
C SER A 152 73.33 -7.12 -68.50
N SER A 153 73.24 -5.92 -67.89
CA SER A 153 72.88 -4.59 -68.48
C SER A 153 71.39 -4.47 -68.87
N GLY A 154 70.70 -3.46 -68.32
CA GLY A 154 69.39 -3.01 -68.82
C GLY A 154 68.51 -2.28 -67.81
N GLU A 155 68.28 -0.99 -68.07
CA GLU A 155 67.28 -0.09 -67.46
C GLU A 155 65.84 -0.61 -67.55
N GLY A 156 64.95 -0.13 -66.67
CA GLY A 156 63.50 -0.33 -66.89
C GLY A 156 62.55 0.17 -65.81
N GLN A 157 61.84 1.25 -66.15
CA GLN A 157 60.41 1.49 -65.98
C GLN A 157 59.79 1.71 -64.58
N HIS A 158 59.46 2.98 -64.33
CA HIS A 158 58.45 3.42 -63.37
C HIS A 158 57.06 3.22 -64.01
N VAL A 159 56.25 2.31 -63.48
CA VAL A 159 54.79 2.24 -63.73
C VAL A 159 54.12 2.30 -62.36
N ARG A 160 53.57 3.46 -62.02
CA ARG A 160 52.65 3.55 -60.88
C ARG A 160 51.29 3.10 -61.40
N ASP A 161 50.85 1.98 -60.85
CA ASP A 161 49.65 1.27 -61.26
C ASP A 161 48.39 2.13 -61.01
N ARG A 162 47.50 2.19 -61.99
CA ARG A 162 46.26 3.00 -61.96
C ARG A 162 45.11 2.26 -61.26
N SER A 163 45.39 1.06 -60.73
CA SER A 163 44.43 0.13 -60.09
C SER A 163 44.07 0.50 -58.64
N GLU A 164 45.00 1.06 -57.87
CA GLU A 164 44.82 1.33 -56.42
C GLU A 164 43.85 2.48 -56.11
N ILE A 165 43.61 3.39 -57.07
CA ILE A 165 42.78 4.58 -56.85
C ILE A 165 41.28 4.23 -56.86
N ALA A 166 40.87 3.26 -57.68
CA ALA A 166 39.46 2.84 -57.80
C ALA A 166 38.99 1.99 -56.61
N GLU A 167 39.86 1.15 -56.03
CA GLU A 167 39.56 0.38 -54.81
C GLU A 167 39.45 1.30 -53.58
N SER A 168 40.31 2.31 -53.51
CA SER A 168 40.30 3.33 -52.44
C SER A 168 39.02 4.19 -52.46
N GLU A 169 38.48 4.48 -53.65
CA GLU A 169 37.24 5.25 -53.83
C GLU A 169 35.99 4.45 -53.39
N GLY A 170 36.00 3.13 -53.64
CA GLY A 170 34.96 2.21 -53.16
C GLY A 170 34.94 2.07 -51.63
N ILE A 171 36.12 1.99 -51.00
CA ILE A 171 36.25 1.95 -49.53
C ILE A 171 35.79 3.27 -48.91
N LEU A 172 36.15 4.40 -49.51
CA LEU A 172 35.70 5.72 -49.05
C LEU A 172 34.18 5.86 -49.15
N LYS A 173 33.58 5.36 -50.24
CA LYS A 173 32.12 5.36 -50.44
C LYS A 173 31.40 4.52 -49.38
N ASP A 174 31.89 3.31 -49.08
CA ASP A 174 31.33 2.43 -48.04
C ASP A 174 31.43 3.06 -46.64
N LEU A 175 32.56 3.73 -46.33
CA LEU A 175 32.72 4.47 -45.09
C LEU A 175 31.73 5.64 -44.97
N ILE A 176 31.51 6.39 -46.05
CA ILE A 176 30.54 7.49 -46.07
C ILE A 176 29.12 6.97 -45.80
N ASP A 177 28.73 5.86 -46.42
CA ASP A 177 27.40 5.28 -46.26
C ASP A 177 27.19 4.75 -44.82
N LYS A 178 28.22 4.15 -44.21
CA LYS A 178 28.19 3.74 -42.79
C LYS A 178 28.04 4.91 -41.82
N VAL A 179 28.77 6.01 -42.07
CA VAL A 179 28.66 7.22 -41.25
C VAL A 179 27.25 7.83 -41.38
N ASN A 180 26.70 7.89 -42.59
CA ASN A 180 25.34 8.39 -42.80
C ASN A 180 24.28 7.53 -42.11
N ASN A 181 24.44 6.21 -42.12
CA ASN A 181 23.53 5.30 -41.41
C ASN A 181 23.64 5.50 -39.89
N ALA A 182 24.85 5.55 -39.34
CA ALA A 182 25.07 5.82 -37.93
C ALA A 182 24.47 7.17 -37.49
N VAL A 183 24.54 8.20 -38.33
CA VAL A 183 23.90 9.50 -38.08
C VAL A 183 22.36 9.37 -38.05
N ALA A 184 21.78 8.57 -38.94
CA ALA A 184 20.33 8.33 -38.94
C ALA A 184 19.88 7.56 -37.67
N GLU A 185 20.62 6.53 -37.26
CA GLU A 185 20.36 5.79 -36.02
C GLU A 185 20.49 6.68 -34.79
N LEU A 186 21.52 7.53 -34.73
CA LEU A 186 21.72 8.50 -33.65
C LEU A 186 20.56 9.49 -33.55
N HIS A 187 20.04 9.98 -34.67
CA HIS A 187 18.89 10.89 -34.68
C HIS A 187 17.62 10.20 -34.13
N VAL A 188 17.37 8.95 -34.49
CA VAL A 188 16.23 8.19 -33.95
C VAL A 188 16.36 8.03 -32.44
N LEU A 189 17.54 7.63 -31.96
CA LEU A 189 17.81 7.44 -30.54
C LEU A 189 17.70 8.75 -29.75
N GLU A 190 18.15 9.86 -30.32
CA GLU A 190 18.04 11.18 -29.69
C GLU A 190 16.57 11.62 -29.50
N GLU A 191 15.70 11.32 -30.46
CA GLU A 191 14.27 11.60 -30.35
C GLU A 191 13.56 10.69 -29.34
N GLU A 192 13.98 9.42 -29.23
CA GLU A 192 13.51 8.51 -28.18
C GLU A 192 13.93 9.00 -26.79
N TYR A 193 15.21 9.37 -26.62
CA TYR A 193 15.72 9.91 -25.36
C TYR A 193 14.97 11.16 -24.90
N LYS A 194 14.62 12.07 -25.83
CA LYS A 194 13.80 13.25 -25.51
C LYS A 194 12.41 12.87 -25.02
N LYS A 195 11.77 11.85 -25.61
CA LYS A 195 10.46 11.36 -25.16
C LYS A 195 10.55 10.73 -23.77
N ASP A 196 11.59 9.94 -23.53
CA ASP A 196 11.82 9.31 -22.23
C ASP A 196 12.05 10.36 -21.14
N LEU A 197 12.78 11.44 -21.46
CA LEU A 197 13.00 12.55 -20.52
C LEU A 197 11.68 13.23 -20.13
N LEU A 198 10.79 13.47 -21.10
CA LEU A 198 9.46 14.04 -20.84
C LEU A 198 8.60 13.10 -20.01
N HIS A 199 8.60 11.80 -20.32
CA HIS A 199 7.85 10.80 -19.56
C HIS A 199 8.37 10.68 -18.12
N HIS A 200 9.70 10.71 -17.93
CA HIS A 200 10.31 10.74 -16.60
C HIS A 200 9.85 11.95 -15.79
N ASP A 201 9.81 13.14 -16.39
CA ASP A 201 9.35 14.36 -15.71
C ASP A 201 7.86 14.31 -15.35
N GLU A 202 7.03 13.65 -16.18
CA GLU A 202 5.63 13.39 -15.91
C GLU A 202 5.46 12.45 -14.72
N VAL A 203 6.13 11.30 -14.72
CA VAL A 203 6.12 10.34 -13.60
C VAL A 203 6.61 11.00 -12.30
N ARG A 204 7.63 11.84 -12.37
CA ARG A 204 8.15 12.57 -11.20
C ARG A 204 7.10 13.51 -10.61
N ARG A 205 6.26 14.12 -11.45
CA ARG A 205 5.16 14.99 -11.03
C ARG A 205 4.02 14.20 -10.39
N GLU A 206 3.62 13.08 -10.99
CA GLU A 206 2.59 12.19 -10.44
C GLU A 206 3.00 11.58 -9.09
N LEU A 207 4.28 11.24 -8.94
CA LEU A 207 4.82 10.76 -7.68
C LEU A 207 4.70 11.83 -6.58
N ALA A 208 5.02 13.09 -6.88
CA ALA A 208 4.90 14.19 -5.93
C ALA A 208 3.43 14.43 -5.53
N ASP A 209 2.49 14.37 -6.47
CA ASP A 209 1.04 14.47 -6.19
C ASP A 209 0.56 13.32 -5.30
N THR A 210 0.98 12.09 -5.60
CA THR A 210 0.63 10.90 -4.81
C THR A 210 1.20 10.98 -3.39
N GLN A 211 2.42 11.48 -3.23
CA GLN A 211 3.03 11.72 -1.92
C GLN A 211 2.28 12.79 -1.12
N ALA A 212 1.86 13.88 -1.76
CA ALA A 212 1.06 14.92 -1.11
C ALA A 212 -0.31 14.38 -0.66
N LYS A 213 -0.98 13.60 -1.51
CA LYS A 213 -2.25 12.92 -1.18
C LYS A 213 -2.10 11.95 -0.01
N ARG A 214 -1.01 11.18 0.04
CA ARG A 214 -0.70 10.30 1.17
C ARG A 214 -0.54 11.10 2.47
N ALA A 215 0.27 12.16 2.46
CA ALA A 215 0.49 12.99 3.63
C ALA A 215 -0.81 13.61 4.16
N LEU A 216 -1.72 14.02 3.24
CA LEU A 216 -3.05 14.50 3.61
C LEU A 216 -3.89 13.39 4.26
N MET A 217 -3.91 12.20 3.66
CA MET A 217 -4.65 11.06 4.20
C MET A 217 -4.17 10.68 5.60
N GLU A 218 -2.85 10.67 5.83
CA GLU A 218 -2.24 10.42 7.14
C GLU A 218 -2.65 11.49 8.17
N ALA A 219 -2.67 12.77 7.77
CA ALA A 219 -3.13 13.86 8.64
C ALA A 219 -4.62 13.73 9.00
N VAL A 220 -5.48 13.50 8.00
CA VAL A 220 -6.92 13.31 8.21
C VAL A 220 -7.19 12.10 9.10
N MET A 221 -6.48 11.00 8.90
CA MET A 221 -6.58 9.84 9.79
C MET A 221 -6.16 10.16 11.22
N GLY A 222 -5.07 10.92 11.40
CA GLY A 222 -4.62 11.37 12.71
C GLY A 222 -5.66 12.23 13.44
N GLU A 223 -6.24 13.21 12.76
CA GLU A 223 -7.29 14.06 13.31
C GLU A 223 -8.60 13.29 13.55
N THR A 224 -8.98 12.39 12.65
CA THR A 224 -10.17 11.54 12.82
C THR A 224 -10.04 10.65 14.04
N LYS A 225 -8.83 10.12 14.30
CA LYS A 225 -8.55 9.36 15.51
C LYS A 225 -8.67 10.21 16.77
N GLN A 226 -8.14 11.44 16.77
CA GLN A 226 -8.31 12.38 17.89
C GLN A 226 -9.78 12.74 18.11
N LEU A 227 -10.55 12.97 17.04
CA LEU A 227 -11.99 13.20 17.13
C LEU A 227 -12.75 11.98 17.61
N GLN A 228 -12.31 10.76 17.28
CA GLN A 228 -12.88 9.53 17.82
C GLN A 228 -12.62 9.41 19.33
N GLU A 229 -11.41 9.76 19.78
CA GLU A 229 -11.05 9.78 21.21
C GLU A 229 -11.79 10.88 21.99
N LEU A 230 -11.99 12.07 21.41
CA LEU A 230 -12.80 13.16 21.99
C LEU A 230 -14.33 12.89 21.88
N GLY A 231 -14.71 12.12 20.86
CA GLY A 231 -16.05 11.69 20.51
C GLY A 231 -16.53 10.45 21.27
N GLU A 232 -15.72 9.88 22.16
CA GLU A 232 -16.17 9.06 23.29
C GLU A 232 -16.98 9.90 24.33
N TYR A 233 -17.72 10.89 23.85
CA TYR A 233 -18.79 11.53 24.58
C TYR A 233 -20.03 10.64 24.43
N PRO A 234 -20.57 10.05 25.51
CA PRO A 234 -21.75 9.21 25.38
C PRO A 234 -22.91 10.10 24.94
N PHE A 235 -23.32 9.96 23.68
CA PHE A 235 -24.49 10.64 23.11
C PHE A 235 -25.77 10.35 23.92
N LEU A 236 -25.74 9.33 24.78
CA LEU A 236 -26.79 8.95 25.72
C LEU A 236 -26.87 9.83 26.99
N LEU A 237 -25.80 10.57 27.36
CA LEU A 237 -25.81 11.39 28.59
C LEU A 237 -26.59 12.71 28.43
N PHE A 238 -26.87 13.17 27.21
CA PHE A 238 -27.71 14.36 26.99
C PHE A 238 -29.19 14.08 27.28
N PHE A 239 -29.68 12.89 26.93
CA PHE A 239 -31.07 12.50 27.17
C PHE A 239 -31.32 12.03 28.61
N GLN A 240 -30.29 11.53 29.31
CA GLN A 240 -30.42 11.10 30.71
C GLN A 240 -30.34 12.26 31.72
N ASN A 241 -29.63 13.34 31.39
CA ASN A 241 -29.43 14.46 32.32
C ASN A 241 -30.52 15.54 32.30
N ALA A 242 -31.41 15.55 31.30
CA ALA A 242 -32.64 16.35 31.33
C ALA A 242 -33.57 15.92 32.50
N ILE A 243 -33.46 14.68 32.97
CA ILE A 243 -34.24 14.13 34.08
C ILE A 243 -33.64 14.52 35.44
N SER A 244 -32.32 14.73 35.53
CA SER A 244 -31.64 15.05 36.80
C SER A 244 -31.67 16.54 37.20
N CYS A 245 -31.87 17.49 36.27
CA CYS A 245 -31.95 18.91 36.62
C CYS A 245 -33.27 19.31 37.33
N ALA A 246 -34.21 18.39 37.52
CA ALA A 246 -35.42 18.61 38.33
C ALA A 246 -35.15 18.60 39.86
N ASN A 247 -34.01 18.04 40.33
CA ASN A 247 -33.78 17.77 41.75
C ASN A 247 -32.69 18.62 42.44
N SER A 248 -31.87 19.40 41.72
CA SER A 248 -30.90 20.32 42.37
C SER A 248 -30.33 21.41 41.43
N PRO A 249 -30.65 22.71 41.62
CA PRO A 249 -30.23 23.79 40.72
C PRO A 249 -28.72 24.11 40.69
N SER A 250 -27.98 23.76 41.74
CA SER A 250 -26.55 24.11 41.89
C SER A 250 -25.61 23.21 41.07
N VAL A 251 -26.06 22.00 40.73
CA VAL A 251 -25.32 21.02 39.91
C VAL A 251 -25.43 21.38 38.42
N CYS A 252 -26.61 21.85 37.99
CA CYS A 252 -26.88 22.25 36.61
C CYS A 252 -25.99 23.44 36.17
N LYS A 253 -25.67 24.38 37.08
CA LYS A 253 -24.81 25.53 36.77
C LYS A 253 -23.34 25.13 36.53
N ARG A 254 -22.81 24.18 37.30
CA ARG A 254 -21.42 23.68 37.17
C ARG A 254 -21.21 22.80 35.92
N LEU A 255 -22.24 22.03 35.55
CA LEU A 255 -22.25 21.24 34.32
C LEU A 255 -22.43 22.12 33.07
N SER A 256 -23.25 23.18 33.13
CA SER A 256 -23.38 24.13 32.01
C SER A 256 -22.06 24.89 31.72
N LEU A 257 -21.32 25.25 32.77
CA LEU A 257 -20.02 25.94 32.65
C LEU A 257 -18.93 25.04 32.07
N THR A 258 -18.95 23.74 32.38
CA THR A 258 -17.98 22.77 31.85
C THR A 258 -18.33 22.33 30.43
N GLY A 259 -19.62 22.18 30.11
CA GLY A 259 -20.10 21.98 28.74
C GLY A 259 -19.81 23.18 27.83
N SER A 260 -20.08 24.40 28.29
CA SER A 260 -19.78 25.63 27.54
C SER A 260 -18.28 25.84 27.32
N LYS A 261 -17.42 25.50 28.30
CA LYS A 261 -15.96 25.53 28.13
C LYS A 261 -15.48 24.54 27.08
N ARG A 262 -15.95 23.29 27.12
CA ARG A 262 -15.58 22.25 26.14
C ARG A 262 -16.11 22.55 24.74
N ALA A 263 -17.32 23.09 24.62
CA ALA A 263 -17.86 23.55 23.35
C ALA A 263 -17.02 24.71 22.77
N ALA A 264 -16.64 25.68 23.59
CA ALA A 264 -15.77 26.78 23.17
C ALA A 264 -14.32 26.35 22.87
N GLU A 265 -13.86 25.24 23.45
CA GLU A 265 -12.57 24.60 23.12
C GLU A 265 -12.66 23.87 21.77
N MET A 266 -13.76 23.15 21.52
CA MET A 266 -14.03 22.50 20.24
C MET A 266 -14.20 23.51 19.10
N GLU A 267 -14.97 24.58 19.30
CA GLU A 267 -15.10 25.67 18.30
C GLU A 267 -13.75 26.35 18.02
N ARG A 268 -12.91 26.54 19.04
CA ARG A 268 -11.55 27.07 18.85
C ARG A 268 -10.65 26.09 18.11
N ALA A 269 -10.77 24.79 18.36
CA ALA A 269 -10.03 23.77 17.62
C ALA A 269 -10.47 23.73 16.14
N HIS A 270 -11.77 23.78 15.86
CA HIS A 270 -12.30 23.87 14.50
C HIS A 270 -11.87 25.16 13.79
N ALA A 271 -11.90 26.31 14.46
CA ALA A 271 -11.43 27.57 13.88
C ALA A 271 -9.92 27.55 13.60
N SER A 272 -9.12 26.98 14.51
CA SER A 272 -7.68 26.82 14.32
C SER A 272 -7.35 25.87 13.16
N LEU A 273 -8.11 24.78 13.03
CA LEU A 273 -7.96 23.84 11.92
C LEU A 273 -8.33 24.49 10.59
N ALA A 274 -9.42 25.25 10.54
CA ALA A 274 -9.84 25.99 9.36
C ALA A 274 -8.76 27.01 8.92
N GLU A 275 -8.15 27.74 9.86
CA GLU A 275 -7.05 28.66 9.56
C GLU A 275 -5.78 27.95 9.08
N GLU A 276 -5.43 26.82 9.67
CA GLU A 276 -4.24 26.04 9.28
C GLU A 276 -4.40 25.43 7.88
N LEU A 277 -5.58 24.90 7.57
CA LEU A 277 -5.94 24.46 6.23
C LEU A 277 -5.88 25.65 5.26
N GLN A 278 -6.49 26.78 5.60
CA GLN A 278 -6.45 27.96 4.73
C GLN A 278 -5.02 28.47 4.46
N ARG A 279 -4.10 28.37 5.42
CA ARG A 279 -2.67 28.68 5.21
C ARG A 279 -1.97 27.68 4.31
N ARG A 280 -2.21 26.39 4.47
CA ARG A 280 -1.56 25.34 3.67
C ARG A 280 -2.03 25.30 2.22
N TYR A 281 -3.26 25.74 1.97
CA TYR A 281 -3.86 25.76 0.64
C TYR A 281 -3.82 27.14 -0.03
N ALA A 282 -3.24 28.16 0.60
CA ALA A 282 -2.94 29.44 -0.02
C ALA A 282 -1.60 29.37 -0.77
N CYS A 283 -1.60 29.72 -2.06
CA CYS A 283 -0.37 29.80 -2.84
C CYS A 283 0.56 30.91 -2.27
N PRO A 284 1.82 30.60 -1.90
CA PRO A 284 2.74 31.58 -1.30
C PRO A 284 3.08 32.78 -2.20
N GLY A 285 2.89 32.66 -3.52
CA GLY A 285 3.20 33.72 -4.49
C GLY A 285 2.06 34.69 -4.79
N CYS A 286 0.79 34.26 -4.68
CA CYS A 286 -0.36 35.09 -5.07
C CYS A 286 -1.52 35.11 -4.05
N GLY A 287 -1.44 34.33 -2.95
CA GLY A 287 -2.42 34.35 -1.86
C GLY A 287 -3.79 33.73 -2.20
N VAL A 288 -3.95 33.15 -3.39
CA VAL A 288 -5.21 32.51 -3.81
C VAL A 288 -5.37 31.16 -3.09
N ASN A 289 -6.58 30.94 -2.55
CA ASN A 289 -6.96 29.70 -1.86
C ASN A 289 -7.36 28.63 -2.89
N ASN A 290 -6.58 27.56 -2.98
CA ASN A 290 -6.76 26.49 -3.97
C ASN A 290 -7.98 25.58 -3.68
N MET A 291 -8.71 25.80 -2.58
CA MET A 291 -9.92 25.04 -2.22
C MET A 291 -11.20 25.53 -2.90
N VAL A 292 -11.24 26.75 -3.46
CA VAL A 292 -12.47 27.32 -4.04
C VAL A 292 -12.94 26.56 -5.30
N GLY A 293 -12.05 25.83 -5.98
CA GLY A 293 -12.39 25.06 -7.18
C GLY A 293 -13.14 23.74 -6.94
N LEU A 294 -13.29 23.28 -5.70
CA LEU A 294 -13.96 22.01 -5.38
C LEU A 294 -15.46 22.17 -5.08
N GLU A 295 -15.93 23.38 -4.73
CA GLU A 295 -17.37 23.63 -4.51
C GLU A 295 -18.14 23.83 -5.83
N GLU A 296 -17.50 24.33 -6.90
CA GLU A 296 -18.12 24.43 -8.24
C GLU A 296 -18.21 23.07 -8.96
N ALA A 297 -17.37 22.10 -8.62
CA ALA A 297 -17.41 20.75 -9.20
C ALA A 297 -18.48 19.84 -8.59
N ALA A 298 -19.07 20.22 -7.44
CA ALA A 298 -20.15 19.48 -6.79
C ALA A 298 -21.56 19.98 -7.18
N ALA A 299 -21.65 21.04 -8.01
CA ALA A 299 -22.90 21.64 -8.45
C ALA A 299 -23.21 21.45 -9.95
N SER A 300 -22.52 20.53 -10.64
CA SER A 300 -22.83 20.10 -12.03
C SER A 300 -23.12 18.60 -12.10
#